data_AF-A0AAE9I4N0-F1
#
_entry.id   AF-A0AAE9I4N0-F1
#
_cell.length_a   1.000
_cell.length_b   1.000
_cell.length_c   1.000
_cell.angle_alpha   90.00
_cell.angle_beta   90.00
_cell.angle_gamma   90.00
#
_symmetry.space_group_name_H-M   'P 1'
#
loop_
_entity.id
_entity.type
_entity.pdbx_description
1 polymer ?
#
loop_
_entity_poly.entity_id
_entity_poly.type
_entity_poly.pdbx_seq_one_letter_code
_entity_poly.pdbx_strand_id
1 'polypeptide(L)'
;MKIITAVLLATSALTACSKETPMRTVPDLPQIRANLEFSCVHEAEHLPALDPEADVLFRYARYLEKQKGPKEYEGVARYYRIAAAYGHYKANNNLQQLVSHGLASSPLAQKESVDLAAQLIDEGVPSGYYDIGYYLKLGYGLKQDQEMSLRYIRKAADLGNANAQFYVAQLLAPMDRAPEIARKMRRCAAEQGHGDAAGWLGIHFQDNGFFTEAMPVFQMGVRAGDMTSASFLEEGFSGHPEGDMYYLGVAADPERARRYSKIRELFRRFDGRNPKVPDIDKIVPLPPAKLPPWDGTFQWQKEQEAAEPPPKPSDELILRLCKAKNLDPATGLPIPPPPKAALGTQANTGTPCPESGTWRATRFSFLQDATGHFRKGETMPALYVPNRRIFDWLDDFLGLRYQDVAVTWKLVAHDKET
;
A
#
# COMPACT_ATOMS: atom_id res chain seq x y z
N MET A 1 -38.73 37.41 76.93
CA MET A 1 -38.02 36.50 77.86
C MET A 1 -37.18 35.52 77.03
N LYS A 2 -35.84 35.53 77.19
CA LYS A 2 -34.81 34.55 76.75
C LYS A 2 -34.62 34.34 75.22
N ILE A 3 -33.59 34.92 74.58
CA ILE A 3 -32.18 34.47 74.39
C ILE A 3 -32.08 33.06 73.75
N ILE A 4 -31.44 32.96 72.56
CA ILE A 4 -30.22 32.13 72.26
C ILE A 4 -30.07 31.95 70.72
N THR A 5 -29.06 32.66 70.20
CA THR A 5 -27.97 32.28 69.27
C THR A 5 -27.97 30.89 68.60
N ALA A 6 -27.74 30.82 67.28
CA ALA A 6 -26.93 29.77 66.64
C ALA A 6 -26.53 30.10 65.19
N VAL A 7 -25.34 30.69 65.05
CA VAL A 7 -24.19 30.32 64.20
C VAL A 7 -24.40 29.82 62.76
N LEU A 8 -23.68 30.50 61.85
CA LEU A 8 -23.38 30.21 60.46
C LEU A 8 -22.85 28.79 60.18
N LEU A 9 -23.28 28.21 59.06
CA LEU A 9 -22.43 27.34 58.24
C LEU A 9 -22.40 27.88 56.81
N ALA A 10 -21.25 28.43 56.43
CA ALA A 10 -20.92 28.80 55.06
C ALA A 10 -20.67 27.54 54.24
N THR A 11 -21.45 27.33 53.18
CA THR A 11 -21.13 26.37 52.12
C THR A 11 -20.89 27.13 50.83
N SER A 12 -19.64 27.11 50.39
CA SER A 12 -19.16 27.66 49.13
C SER A 12 -19.66 26.79 47.98
N ALA A 13 -20.63 27.30 47.21
CA ALA A 13 -21.05 26.69 45.96
C ALA A 13 -20.00 26.96 44.87
N LEU A 14 -19.21 25.93 44.53
CA LEU A 14 -18.40 25.90 43.32
C LEU A 14 -19.34 25.82 42.10
N THR A 15 -19.39 26.88 41.32
CA THR A 15 -20.00 26.91 39.99
C THR A 15 -19.20 26.01 39.04
N ALA A 16 -19.72 24.82 38.74
CA ALA A 16 -19.22 23.98 37.67
C ALA A 16 -19.78 24.47 36.33
N CYS A 17 -18.95 25.14 35.52
CA CYS A 17 -19.24 25.39 34.11
C CYS A 17 -19.09 24.08 33.33
N SER A 18 -20.19 23.38 33.05
CA SER A 18 -20.23 22.33 32.03
C SER A 18 -20.22 23.00 30.65
N LYS A 19 -19.09 22.93 29.94
CA LYS A 19 -19.06 23.14 28.49
C LYS A 19 -19.88 22.02 27.86
N GLU A 20 -21.12 22.31 27.48
CA GLU A 20 -21.89 21.43 26.62
C GLU A 20 -21.12 21.25 25.30
N THR A 21 -20.68 20.02 25.06
CA THR A 21 -20.10 19.66 23.77
C THR A 21 -21.26 19.66 22.78
N PRO A 22 -21.21 20.40 21.66
CA PRO A 22 -22.31 20.40 20.72
C PRO A 22 -22.54 18.97 20.23
N MET A 23 -23.74 18.47 20.49
CA MET A 23 -24.22 17.20 19.97
C MET A 23 -23.95 17.18 18.46
N ARG A 24 -23.13 16.23 17.99
CA ARG A 24 -22.92 16.00 16.55
C ARG A 24 -24.30 15.85 15.92
N THR A 25 -24.64 16.73 14.98
CA THR A 25 -25.87 16.65 14.20
C THR A 25 -25.91 15.29 13.52
N VAL A 26 -26.91 14.46 13.84
CA VAL A 26 -27.13 13.18 13.17
C VAL A 26 -27.44 13.52 11.70
N PRO A 27 -26.62 13.06 10.73
CA PRO A 27 -26.90 13.32 9.32
C PRO A 27 -28.26 12.75 8.91
N ASP A 28 -28.91 13.36 7.94
CA ASP A 28 -30.22 12.94 7.46
C ASP A 28 -30.18 11.49 6.92
N LEU A 29 -31.19 10.69 7.26
CA LEU A 29 -31.24 9.24 6.98
C LEU A 29 -31.13 8.88 5.48
N PRO A 30 -31.73 9.62 4.53
CA PRO A 30 -31.51 9.41 3.10
C PRO A 30 -30.05 9.65 2.68
N GLN A 31 -29.38 10.66 3.26
CA GLN A 31 -27.99 10.96 2.95
C GLN A 31 -27.04 9.90 3.53
N ILE A 32 -27.36 9.35 4.70
CA ILE A 32 -26.66 8.18 5.26
C ILE A 32 -26.85 6.97 4.34
N ARG A 33 -28.06 6.73 3.83
CA ARG A 33 -28.33 5.60 2.90
C ARG A 33 -27.61 5.75 1.57
N ALA A 34 -27.55 6.96 1.01
CA ALA A 34 -26.78 7.25 -0.21
C ALA A 34 -25.27 7.02 0.00
N ASN A 35 -24.72 7.43 1.15
CA ASN A 35 -23.31 7.19 1.50
C ASN A 35 -22.98 5.69 1.72
N LEU A 36 -24.00 4.88 2.01
CA LEU A 36 -23.89 3.43 2.17
C LEU A 36 -24.13 2.66 0.85
N GLU A 37 -24.49 3.34 -0.24
CA GLU A 37 -24.67 2.69 -1.53
C GLU A 37 -23.35 2.02 -1.97
N PHE A 38 -23.47 0.80 -2.50
CA PHE A 38 -22.34 0.04 -3.02
C PHE A 38 -22.70 -0.46 -4.40
N SER A 39 -21.87 -0.10 -5.37
CA SER A 39 -21.86 -0.67 -6.71
C SER A 39 -20.68 -1.60 -6.84
N CYS A 40 -20.89 -2.79 -7.39
CA CYS A 40 -19.81 -3.72 -7.64
C CYS A 40 -18.91 -3.18 -8.75
N VAL A 41 -17.62 -3.07 -8.45
CA VAL A 41 -16.56 -2.69 -9.38
C VAL A 41 -15.49 -3.77 -9.28
N HIS A 42 -14.92 -4.21 -10.39
CA HIS A 42 -13.80 -5.15 -10.38
C HIS A 42 -12.48 -4.38 -10.45
N GLU A 43 -11.51 -4.75 -9.60
CA GLU A 43 -10.20 -4.10 -9.52
C GLU A 43 -9.50 -4.06 -10.89
N ALA A 44 -9.66 -5.12 -11.68
CA ALA A 44 -9.07 -5.24 -13.02
C ALA A 44 -9.46 -4.11 -13.99
N GLU A 45 -10.58 -3.43 -13.76
CA GLU A 45 -11.02 -2.27 -14.57
C GLU A 45 -10.17 -1.00 -14.32
N HIS A 46 -9.45 -0.96 -13.20
CA HIS A 46 -8.66 0.20 -12.76
C HIS A 46 -7.14 -0.03 -12.82
N LEU A 47 -6.69 -1.24 -13.19
CA LEU A 47 -5.27 -1.58 -13.17
C LEU A 47 -4.55 -0.98 -14.39
N PRO A 48 -3.41 -0.28 -14.19
CA PRO A 48 -2.59 0.21 -15.29
C PRO A 48 -1.92 -0.95 -16.03
N ALA A 49 -1.58 -0.72 -17.29
CA ALA A 49 -0.77 -1.66 -18.07
C ALA A 49 0.63 -1.80 -17.45
N LEU A 50 1.13 -3.03 -17.42
CA LEU A 50 2.46 -3.33 -16.87
C LEU A 50 3.54 -3.11 -17.93
N ASP A 51 4.63 -2.45 -17.53
CA ASP A 51 5.83 -2.34 -18.37
C ASP A 51 6.39 -3.75 -18.66
N PRO A 52 6.59 -4.12 -19.95
CA PRO A 52 7.05 -5.46 -20.30
C PRO A 52 8.44 -5.82 -19.75
N GLU A 53 9.34 -4.85 -19.65
CA GLU A 53 10.69 -5.08 -19.13
C GLU A 53 10.65 -5.27 -17.61
N ALA A 54 9.86 -4.46 -16.90
CA ALA A 54 9.61 -4.63 -15.48
C ALA A 54 8.91 -5.97 -15.16
N ASP A 55 8.00 -6.44 -16.03
CA ASP A 55 7.34 -7.73 -15.87
C ASP A 55 8.32 -8.91 -16.04
N VAL A 56 9.36 -8.78 -16.87
CA VAL A 56 10.45 -9.78 -16.92
C VAL A 56 11.15 -9.88 -15.56
N LEU A 57 11.47 -8.76 -14.92
CA LEU A 57 12.07 -8.75 -13.58
C LEU A 57 11.13 -9.36 -12.55
N PHE A 58 9.85 -8.99 -12.56
CA PHE A 58 8.84 -9.53 -11.64
C PHE A 58 8.67 -11.05 -11.79
N ARG A 59 8.53 -11.56 -13.02
CA ARG A 59 8.37 -13.00 -13.28
C ARG A 59 9.60 -13.78 -12.81
N TYR A 60 10.80 -13.27 -13.05
CA TYR A 60 12.02 -13.91 -12.59
C TYR A 60 12.13 -13.88 -11.04
N ALA A 61 11.78 -12.77 -10.40
CA ALA A 61 11.70 -12.67 -8.94
C ALA A 61 10.72 -13.69 -8.34
N ARG A 62 9.52 -13.83 -8.94
CA ARG A 62 8.52 -14.84 -8.56
C ARG A 62 9.03 -16.26 -8.73
N TYR A 63 9.79 -16.53 -9.79
CA TYR A 63 10.41 -17.82 -10.01
C TYR A 63 11.41 -18.16 -8.90
N LEU A 64 12.32 -17.23 -8.54
CA LEU A 64 13.26 -17.40 -7.44
C LEU A 64 12.54 -17.63 -6.11
N GLU A 65 11.52 -16.84 -5.82
CA GLU A 65 10.72 -16.96 -4.60
C GLU A 65 9.98 -18.30 -4.50
N LYS A 66 9.66 -18.97 -5.63
CA LYS A 66 8.99 -20.28 -5.64
C LYS A 66 9.95 -21.48 -5.53
N GLN A 67 11.26 -21.29 -5.71
CA GLN A 67 12.24 -22.38 -5.67
C GLN A 67 12.27 -23.12 -4.34
N LYS A 68 12.57 -24.42 -4.34
CA LYS A 68 12.73 -25.18 -3.09
C LYS A 68 14.08 -24.82 -2.43
N GLY A 69 14.14 -24.88 -1.10
CA GLY A 69 15.37 -24.63 -0.33
C GLY A 69 15.37 -23.28 0.42
N PRO A 70 16.51 -22.90 1.03
CA PRO A 70 16.68 -21.62 1.72
C PRO A 70 16.35 -20.46 0.79
N LYS A 71 15.57 -19.50 1.28
CA LYS A 71 15.12 -18.35 0.49
C LYS A 71 16.10 -17.20 0.62
N GLU A 72 16.59 -16.71 -0.51
CA GLU A 72 17.39 -15.49 -0.58
C GLU A 72 16.48 -14.31 -0.99
N TYR A 73 15.83 -13.70 0.00
CA TYR A 73 14.87 -12.62 -0.25
C TYR A 73 15.50 -11.31 -0.71
N GLU A 74 16.80 -11.08 -0.45
CA GLU A 74 17.50 -9.87 -0.92
C GLU A 74 17.55 -9.81 -2.45
N GLY A 75 17.93 -10.92 -3.10
CA GLY A 75 17.93 -11.01 -4.55
C GLY A 75 16.52 -10.86 -5.14
N VAL A 76 15.49 -11.37 -4.47
CA VAL A 76 14.08 -11.22 -4.89
C VAL A 76 13.62 -9.77 -4.74
N ALA A 77 13.88 -9.15 -3.59
CA ALA A 77 13.50 -7.78 -3.28
C ALA A 77 14.18 -6.77 -4.22
N ARG A 78 15.44 -7.00 -4.59
CA ARG A 78 16.14 -6.23 -5.63
C ARG A 78 15.34 -6.14 -6.92
N TYR A 79 14.89 -7.28 -7.46
CA TYR A 79 14.09 -7.29 -8.69
C TYR A 79 12.73 -6.62 -8.49
N TYR A 80 12.07 -6.86 -7.36
CA TYR A 80 10.80 -6.20 -7.08
C TYR A 80 10.93 -4.69 -6.93
N ARG A 81 11.98 -4.17 -6.29
CA ARG A 81 12.26 -2.72 -6.19
C ARG A 81 12.42 -2.08 -7.55
N ILE A 82 13.22 -2.70 -8.41
CA ILE A 82 13.44 -2.17 -9.77
C ILE A 82 12.13 -2.22 -10.55
N ALA A 83 11.40 -3.34 -10.53
CA ALA A 83 10.12 -3.44 -11.23
C ALA A 83 9.07 -2.45 -10.68
N ALA A 84 8.98 -2.29 -9.36
CA ALA A 84 8.08 -1.33 -8.71
C ALA A 84 8.39 0.10 -9.14
N ALA A 85 9.66 0.49 -9.29
CA ALA A 85 10.03 1.83 -9.77
C ALA A 85 9.55 2.14 -11.22
N TYR A 86 9.10 1.12 -11.96
CA TYR A 86 8.45 1.21 -13.28
C TYR A 86 6.94 0.94 -13.23
N GLY A 87 6.31 1.11 -12.07
CA GLY A 87 4.86 1.00 -11.89
C GLY A 87 4.33 -0.43 -11.89
N HIS A 88 5.20 -1.42 -11.63
CA HIS A 88 4.77 -2.81 -11.59
C HIS A 88 4.05 -3.13 -10.27
N TYR A 89 2.74 -2.88 -10.22
CA TYR A 89 1.95 -2.96 -8.99
C TYR A 89 2.01 -4.32 -8.27
N LYS A 90 2.11 -5.44 -8.99
CA LYS A 90 2.28 -6.78 -8.35
C LYS A 90 3.65 -6.95 -7.69
N ALA A 91 4.68 -6.30 -8.23
CA ALA A 91 6.02 -6.33 -7.67
C ALA A 91 6.07 -5.45 -6.42
N ASN A 92 5.43 -4.28 -6.50
CA ASN A 92 5.24 -3.38 -5.37
C ASN A 92 4.53 -4.09 -4.20
N ASN A 93 3.35 -4.69 -4.41
CA ASN A 93 2.62 -5.41 -3.35
C ASN A 93 3.47 -6.53 -2.72
N ASN A 94 4.20 -7.30 -3.53
CA ASN A 94 5.07 -8.36 -3.01
C ASN A 94 6.28 -7.80 -2.24
N LEU A 95 6.86 -6.69 -2.72
CA LEU A 95 7.96 -6.02 -2.03
C LEU A 95 7.52 -5.48 -0.66
N GLN A 96 6.36 -4.84 -0.59
CA GLN A 96 5.77 -4.38 0.67
C GLN A 96 5.67 -5.53 1.68
N GLN A 97 5.24 -6.72 1.25
CA GLN A 97 5.18 -7.91 2.10
C GLN A 97 6.58 -8.35 2.59
N LEU A 98 7.59 -8.39 1.70
CA LEU A 98 8.95 -8.77 2.07
C LEU A 98 9.58 -7.79 3.05
N VAL A 99 9.44 -6.48 2.81
CA VAL A 99 10.02 -5.43 3.64
C VAL A 99 9.30 -5.33 4.99
N SER A 100 7.97 -5.32 5.00
CA SER A 100 7.19 -5.15 6.23
C SER A 100 7.33 -6.32 7.21
N HIS A 101 7.55 -7.54 6.71
CA HIS A 101 7.85 -8.71 7.53
C HIS A 101 9.34 -8.88 7.87
N GLY A 102 10.21 -7.95 7.44
CA GLY A 102 11.65 -8.02 7.69
C GLY A 102 12.36 -9.15 6.96
N LEU A 103 11.76 -9.69 5.89
CA LEU A 103 12.37 -10.72 5.04
C LEU A 103 13.41 -10.12 4.08
N ALA A 104 13.23 -8.85 3.69
CA ALA A 104 14.17 -8.09 2.88
C ALA A 104 14.66 -6.86 3.65
N SER A 105 15.96 -6.60 3.60
CA SER A 105 16.60 -5.49 4.31
C SER A 105 16.20 -4.15 3.70
N SER A 106 15.91 -3.18 4.58
CA SER A 106 15.63 -1.79 4.22
C SER A 106 16.18 -0.87 5.30
N PRO A 107 16.88 0.23 4.95
CA PRO A 107 17.33 1.21 5.94
C PRO A 107 16.18 1.84 6.74
N LEU A 108 15.00 1.98 6.12
CA LEU A 108 13.81 2.58 6.70
C LEU A 108 12.56 1.79 6.26
N ALA A 109 12.44 0.55 6.72
CA ALA A 109 11.41 -0.40 6.25
C ALA A 109 9.98 0.14 6.29
N GLN A 110 9.61 0.82 7.38
CA GLN A 110 8.28 1.42 7.51
C GLN A 110 8.04 2.51 6.46
N LYS A 111 9.06 3.35 6.23
CA LYS A 111 8.97 4.42 5.22
C LYS A 111 8.90 3.85 3.82
N GLU A 112 9.76 2.89 3.48
CA GLU A 112 9.74 2.25 2.17
C GLU A 112 8.37 1.63 1.86
N SER A 113 7.77 0.92 2.82
CA SER A 113 6.44 0.31 2.64
C SER A 113 5.34 1.35 2.42
N VAL A 114 5.36 2.45 3.18
CA VAL A 114 4.40 3.55 3.01
C VAL A 114 4.60 4.28 1.68
N ASP A 115 5.84 4.54 1.26
CA ASP A 115 6.15 5.18 -0.01
C ASP A 115 5.70 4.30 -1.19
N LEU A 116 5.88 2.98 -1.09
CA LEU A 116 5.40 2.01 -2.08
C LEU A 116 3.87 2.01 -2.19
N ALA A 117 3.15 2.03 -1.07
CA ALA A 117 1.70 2.12 -1.07
C ALA A 117 1.18 3.47 -1.61
N ALA A 118 1.89 4.57 -1.31
CA ALA A 118 1.59 5.89 -1.87
C ALA A 118 1.80 5.91 -3.40
N GLN A 119 2.88 5.28 -3.89
CA GLN A 119 3.11 5.15 -5.33
C GLN A 119 1.95 4.43 -6.04
N LEU A 120 1.40 3.38 -5.43
CA LEU A 120 0.23 2.67 -5.98
C LEU A 120 -1.00 3.59 -6.07
N ILE A 121 -1.22 4.44 -5.06
CA ILE A 121 -2.30 5.44 -5.09
C ILE A 121 -2.09 6.44 -6.23
N ASP A 122 -0.86 6.93 -6.41
CA ASP A 122 -0.52 7.87 -7.49
C ASP A 122 -0.71 7.24 -8.89
N GLU A 123 -0.49 5.93 -9.00
CA GLU A 123 -0.73 5.14 -10.21
C GLU A 123 -2.20 4.70 -10.40
N GLY A 124 -3.08 5.09 -9.49
CA GLY A 124 -4.51 4.75 -9.52
C GLY A 124 -4.84 3.29 -9.16
N VAL A 125 -3.88 2.56 -8.59
CA VAL A 125 -4.03 1.15 -8.23
C VAL A 125 -4.81 1.03 -6.91
N PRO A 126 -5.98 0.35 -6.89
CA PRO A 126 -6.83 0.28 -5.71
C PRO A 126 -6.17 -0.32 -4.46
N SER A 127 -5.23 -1.26 -4.63
CA SER A 127 -4.52 -1.88 -3.51
C SER A 127 -3.72 -0.88 -2.67
N GLY A 128 -3.19 0.20 -3.26
CA GLY A 128 -2.47 1.23 -2.51
C GLY A 128 -3.32 1.90 -1.42
N TYR A 129 -4.60 2.17 -1.73
CA TYR A 129 -5.54 2.69 -0.73
C TYR A 129 -5.79 1.67 0.40
N TYR A 130 -5.89 0.38 0.07
CA TYR A 130 -6.06 -0.67 1.07
C TYR A 130 -4.83 -0.79 1.97
N ASP A 131 -3.62 -0.74 1.39
CA ASP A 131 -2.35 -0.84 2.11
C ASP A 131 -2.15 0.34 3.07
N ILE A 132 -2.37 1.59 2.62
CA ILE A 132 -2.34 2.77 3.50
C ILE A 132 -3.39 2.65 4.62
N GLY A 133 -4.59 2.18 4.28
CA GLY A 133 -5.63 1.91 5.27
C GLY A 133 -5.18 0.92 6.34
N TYR A 134 -4.50 -0.17 5.93
CA TYR A 134 -3.95 -1.16 6.83
C TYR A 134 -2.80 -0.60 7.69
N TYR A 135 -1.91 0.19 7.12
CA TYR A 135 -0.82 0.85 7.84
C TYR A 135 -1.32 1.87 8.87
N LEU A 136 -2.34 2.66 8.55
CA LEU A 136 -3.02 3.55 9.51
C LEU A 136 -3.69 2.77 10.65
N LYS A 137 -4.27 1.61 10.36
CA LYS A 137 -4.88 0.75 11.38
C LYS A 137 -3.86 0.24 12.40
N LEU A 138 -2.68 -0.15 11.91
CA LEU A 138 -1.60 -0.71 12.73
C LEU A 138 -0.69 0.35 13.36
N GLY A 139 -0.65 1.56 12.81
CA GLY A 139 0.39 2.54 13.15
C GLY A 139 1.76 2.21 12.57
N TYR A 140 1.81 1.53 11.41
CA TYR A 140 3.05 1.10 10.76
C TYR A 140 3.55 2.19 9.80
N GLY A 141 4.59 2.94 10.20
CA GLY A 141 5.13 4.07 9.43
C GLY A 141 4.25 5.32 9.39
N LEU A 142 2.97 5.17 9.75
CA LEU A 142 1.99 6.25 9.90
C LEU A 142 1.49 6.28 11.34
N LYS A 143 1.06 7.46 11.81
CA LYS A 143 0.39 7.56 13.10
C LYS A 143 -0.92 6.77 13.04
N GLN A 144 -1.16 5.93 14.05
CA GLN A 144 -2.37 5.12 14.12
C GLN A 144 -3.63 6.00 14.08
N ASP A 145 -4.53 5.70 13.15
CA ASP A 145 -5.80 6.40 12.97
C ASP A 145 -6.85 5.45 12.37
N GLN A 146 -7.76 4.99 13.23
CA GLN A 146 -8.82 4.05 12.84
C GLN A 146 -9.86 4.69 11.90
N GLU A 147 -10.18 5.97 12.09
CA GLU A 147 -11.20 6.63 11.27
C GLU A 147 -10.68 6.85 9.85
N MET A 148 -9.45 7.35 9.72
CA MET A 148 -8.82 7.47 8.40
C MET A 148 -8.61 6.11 7.76
N SER A 149 -8.17 5.09 8.50
CA SER A 149 -8.05 3.72 7.99
C SER A 149 -9.32 3.25 7.28
N LEU A 150 -10.49 3.41 7.93
CA LEU A 150 -11.77 3.01 7.33
C LEU A 150 -12.13 3.80 6.08
N ARG A 151 -11.77 5.09 6.00
CA ARG A 151 -11.99 5.92 4.80
C ARG A 151 -11.13 5.43 3.63
N TYR A 152 -9.86 5.12 3.87
CA TYR A 152 -8.95 4.58 2.86
C TYR A 152 -9.40 3.19 2.36
N ILE A 153 -9.75 2.28 3.28
CA ILE A 153 -10.26 0.94 2.92
C ILE A 153 -11.58 1.06 2.15
N ARG A 154 -12.51 1.93 2.58
CA ARG A 154 -13.76 2.16 1.84
C ARG A 154 -13.48 2.64 0.41
N LYS A 155 -12.55 3.59 0.25
CA LYS A 155 -12.14 4.07 -1.08
C LYS A 155 -11.56 2.94 -1.93
N ALA A 156 -10.74 2.05 -1.37
CA ALA A 156 -10.22 0.88 -2.07
C ALA A 156 -11.35 -0.07 -2.51
N ALA A 157 -12.35 -0.30 -1.65
CA ALA A 157 -13.50 -1.15 -1.96
C ALA A 157 -14.36 -0.58 -3.10
N ASP A 158 -14.56 0.75 -3.10
CA ASP A 158 -15.32 1.47 -4.13
C ASP A 158 -14.58 1.48 -5.48
N LEU A 159 -13.24 1.39 -5.47
CA LEU A 159 -12.39 1.22 -6.65
C LEU A 159 -12.19 -0.26 -7.05
N GLY A 160 -12.88 -1.18 -6.38
CA GLY A 160 -12.93 -2.58 -6.78
C GLY A 160 -11.98 -3.54 -6.07
N ASN A 161 -11.12 -3.07 -5.16
CA ASN A 161 -10.16 -3.95 -4.47
C ASN A 161 -10.89 -5.05 -3.68
N ALA A 162 -10.69 -6.31 -4.07
CA ALA A 162 -11.45 -7.42 -3.52
C ALA A 162 -11.21 -7.64 -2.01
N ASN A 163 -9.98 -7.43 -1.51
CA ASN A 163 -9.67 -7.51 -0.08
C ASN A 163 -10.41 -6.43 0.70
N ALA A 164 -10.44 -5.21 0.18
CA ALA A 164 -11.15 -4.09 0.79
C ALA A 164 -12.68 -4.31 0.78
N GLN A 165 -13.25 -4.78 -0.34
CA GLN A 165 -14.66 -5.15 -0.42
C GLN A 165 -15.03 -6.20 0.63
N PHE A 166 -14.22 -7.26 0.75
CA PHE A 166 -14.41 -8.28 1.77
C PHE A 166 -14.27 -7.71 3.19
N TYR A 167 -13.25 -6.89 3.46
CA TYR A 167 -13.02 -6.29 4.77
C TYR A 167 -14.18 -5.38 5.20
N VAL A 168 -14.64 -4.48 4.32
CA VAL A 168 -15.80 -3.62 4.60
C VAL A 168 -17.04 -4.47 4.81
N ALA A 169 -17.25 -5.52 4.01
CA ALA A 169 -18.35 -6.45 4.22
C ALA A 169 -18.31 -7.10 5.61
N GLN A 170 -17.13 -7.51 6.11
CA GLN A 170 -16.99 -8.06 7.46
C GLN A 170 -17.36 -7.05 8.55
N LEU A 171 -17.10 -5.74 8.36
CA LEU A 171 -17.50 -4.70 9.30
C LEU A 171 -19.01 -4.40 9.30
N LEU A 172 -19.66 -4.66 8.16
CA LEU A 172 -21.10 -4.48 7.96
C LEU A 172 -21.91 -5.74 8.25
N ALA A 173 -21.25 -6.90 8.32
CA ALA A 173 -21.86 -8.22 8.50
C ALA A 173 -22.43 -8.54 9.89
N PRO A 174 -22.02 -7.92 11.02
CA PRO A 174 -22.83 -8.01 12.24
C PRO A 174 -24.29 -7.69 11.88
N MET A 175 -25.21 -8.59 12.23
CA MET A 175 -26.54 -8.73 11.62
C MET A 175 -27.43 -7.47 11.71
N ASP A 176 -27.04 -6.47 12.51
CA ASP A 176 -27.79 -5.26 12.82
C ASP A 176 -27.32 -4.00 12.06
N ARG A 177 -26.28 -4.07 11.23
CA ARG A 177 -25.75 -2.88 10.52
C ARG A 177 -26.28 -2.71 9.10
N ALA A 178 -25.79 -3.54 8.16
CA ALA A 178 -26.14 -3.43 6.74
C ALA A 178 -25.93 -4.78 6.01
N PRO A 179 -26.69 -5.84 6.39
CA PRO A 179 -26.46 -7.20 5.89
C PRO A 179 -26.54 -7.29 4.35
N GLU A 180 -27.47 -6.57 3.73
CA GLU A 180 -27.62 -6.56 2.27
C GLU A 180 -26.41 -6.02 1.52
N ILE A 181 -25.82 -4.94 2.03
CA ILE A 181 -24.62 -4.33 1.44
C ILE A 181 -23.42 -5.27 1.66
N ALA A 182 -23.30 -5.87 2.84
CA ALA A 182 -22.27 -6.87 3.12
C ALA A 182 -22.35 -8.07 2.16
N ARG A 183 -23.56 -8.58 1.87
CA ARG A 183 -23.75 -9.66 0.88
C ARG A 183 -23.30 -9.25 -0.51
N LYS A 184 -23.67 -8.06 -0.98
CA LYS A 184 -23.25 -7.53 -2.28
C LYS A 184 -21.73 -7.38 -2.39
N MET A 185 -21.09 -6.84 -1.35
CA MET A 185 -19.63 -6.69 -1.30
C MET A 185 -18.90 -8.02 -1.30
N ARG A 186 -19.34 -9.00 -0.48
CA ARG A 186 -18.77 -10.35 -0.52
C ARG A 186 -18.92 -11.02 -1.87
N ARG A 187 -20.09 -10.86 -2.52
CA ARG A 187 -20.33 -11.40 -3.85
C ARG A 187 -19.38 -10.78 -4.87
N CYS A 188 -19.23 -9.45 -4.86
CA CYS A 188 -18.32 -8.75 -5.76
C CYS A 188 -16.85 -9.19 -5.56
N ALA A 189 -16.41 -9.36 -4.31
CA ALA A 189 -15.07 -9.87 -4.02
C ALA A 189 -14.91 -11.35 -4.47
N ALA A 190 -15.92 -12.18 -4.26
CA ALA A 190 -15.92 -13.59 -4.66
C ALA A 190 -15.84 -13.77 -6.19
N GLU A 191 -16.54 -12.93 -6.95
CA GLU A 191 -16.50 -12.90 -8.43
C GLU A 191 -15.10 -12.58 -8.96
N GLN A 192 -14.31 -11.80 -8.20
CA GLN A 192 -12.91 -11.49 -8.50
C GLN A 192 -11.93 -12.59 -8.02
N GLY A 193 -12.43 -13.70 -7.49
CA GLY A 193 -11.61 -14.81 -7.01
C GLY A 193 -11.11 -14.67 -5.56
N HIS A 194 -11.77 -13.85 -4.73
CA HIS A 194 -11.50 -13.82 -3.29
C HIS A 194 -12.15 -15.02 -2.59
N GLY A 195 -11.34 -16.04 -2.29
CA GLY A 195 -11.79 -17.32 -1.71
C GLY A 195 -12.59 -17.17 -0.41
N ASP A 196 -12.07 -16.43 0.57
CA ASP A 196 -12.78 -16.25 1.84
C ASP A 196 -14.13 -15.54 1.66
N ALA A 197 -14.21 -14.53 0.80
CA ALA A 197 -15.46 -13.82 0.53
C ALA A 197 -16.53 -14.77 -0.03
N ALA A 198 -16.13 -15.70 -0.90
CA ALA A 198 -16.99 -16.75 -1.41
C ALA A 198 -17.40 -17.71 -0.28
N GLY A 199 -16.46 -18.24 0.51
CA GLY A 199 -16.75 -19.15 1.61
C GLY A 199 -17.72 -18.55 2.63
N TRP A 200 -17.47 -17.32 3.09
CA TRP A 200 -18.34 -16.60 4.03
C TRP A 200 -19.71 -16.27 3.45
N LEU A 201 -19.81 -16.01 2.15
CA LEU A 201 -21.10 -15.79 1.49
C LEU A 201 -21.87 -17.11 1.31
N GLY A 202 -21.18 -18.20 0.99
CA GLY A 202 -21.78 -19.53 0.87
C GLY A 202 -22.33 -20.02 2.21
N ILE A 203 -21.56 -19.89 3.29
CA ILE A 203 -22.00 -20.20 4.66
C ILE A 203 -23.23 -19.36 5.01
N HIS A 204 -23.19 -18.06 4.74
CA HIS A 204 -24.33 -17.19 5.01
C HIS A 204 -25.60 -17.63 4.26
N PHE A 205 -25.50 -18.04 2.99
CA PHE A 205 -26.66 -18.58 2.27
C PHE A 205 -27.12 -19.92 2.84
N GLN A 206 -26.19 -20.80 3.20
CA GLN A 206 -26.50 -22.11 3.80
C GLN A 206 -27.22 -21.96 5.15
N ASP A 207 -26.70 -21.13 6.07
CA ASP A 207 -27.30 -20.87 7.39
C ASP A 207 -28.73 -20.32 7.30
N ASN A 208 -29.07 -19.63 6.21
CA ASN A 208 -30.39 -19.03 5.98
C ASN A 208 -31.29 -19.89 5.08
N GLY A 209 -30.89 -21.11 4.74
CA GLY A 209 -31.68 -22.04 3.92
C GLY A 209 -31.69 -21.75 2.41
N PHE A 210 -30.86 -20.82 1.93
CA PHE A 210 -30.72 -20.47 0.50
C PHE A 210 -29.73 -21.41 -0.20
N PHE A 211 -30.00 -22.70 -0.18
CA PHE A 211 -29.02 -23.72 -0.60
C PHE A 211 -28.68 -23.64 -2.09
N THR A 212 -29.66 -23.33 -2.95
CA THR A 212 -29.48 -23.16 -4.39
C THR A 212 -28.52 -22.02 -4.74
N GLU A 213 -28.47 -20.99 -3.91
CA GLU A 213 -27.58 -19.84 -4.02
C GLU A 213 -26.22 -20.10 -3.35
N ALA A 214 -26.18 -20.93 -2.31
CA ALA A 214 -24.95 -21.30 -1.61
C ALA A 214 -24.00 -22.08 -2.50
N MET A 215 -24.49 -23.08 -3.24
CA MET A 215 -23.67 -23.96 -4.09
C MET A 215 -22.82 -23.23 -5.14
N PRO A 216 -23.36 -22.35 -6.01
CA PRO A 216 -22.55 -21.62 -6.99
C PRO A 216 -21.54 -20.68 -6.33
N VAL A 217 -21.85 -20.15 -5.15
CA VAL A 217 -20.92 -19.31 -4.39
C VAL A 217 -19.78 -20.15 -3.80
N PHE A 218 -20.07 -21.30 -3.20
CA PHE A 218 -19.02 -22.23 -2.80
C PHE A 218 -18.18 -22.67 -4.01
N GLN A 219 -18.79 -22.90 -5.17
CA GLN A 219 -18.06 -23.23 -6.40
C GLN A 219 -17.10 -22.10 -6.82
N MET A 220 -17.48 -20.82 -6.65
CA MET A 220 -16.56 -19.68 -6.82
C MET A 220 -15.40 -19.75 -5.83
N GLY A 221 -15.66 -20.10 -4.57
CA GLY A 221 -14.63 -20.30 -3.55
C GLY A 221 -13.65 -21.42 -3.93
N VAL A 222 -14.15 -22.57 -4.39
CA VAL A 222 -13.31 -23.67 -4.90
C VAL A 222 -12.46 -23.24 -6.09
N ARG A 223 -13.05 -22.51 -7.05
CA ARG A 223 -12.31 -21.95 -8.18
C ARG A 223 -11.15 -21.06 -7.70
N ALA A 224 -11.43 -20.28 -6.64
CA ALA A 224 -10.50 -19.41 -5.96
C ALA A 224 -9.59 -20.10 -4.93
N GLY A 225 -9.58 -21.43 -4.80
CA GLY A 225 -8.69 -22.14 -3.87
C GLY A 225 -9.13 -22.15 -2.40
N ASP A 226 -10.37 -21.79 -2.09
CA ASP A 226 -10.89 -21.83 -0.72
C ASP A 226 -11.22 -23.27 -0.29
N MET A 227 -10.47 -23.75 0.71
CA MET A 227 -10.64 -25.09 1.27
C MET A 227 -11.96 -25.23 2.05
N THR A 228 -12.48 -24.15 2.61
CA THR A 228 -13.76 -24.17 3.33
C THR A 228 -14.89 -24.48 2.36
N SER A 229 -14.98 -23.75 1.26
CA SER A 229 -15.96 -23.98 0.20
C SER A 229 -15.89 -25.39 -0.37
N ALA A 230 -14.68 -25.92 -0.59
CA ALA A 230 -14.51 -27.29 -1.06
C ALA A 230 -15.03 -28.32 -0.04
N SER A 231 -14.88 -28.05 1.26
CA SER A 231 -15.38 -28.91 2.34
C SER A 231 -16.91 -28.88 2.39
N PHE A 232 -17.54 -27.70 2.29
CA PHE A 232 -19.00 -27.59 2.27
C PHE A 232 -19.62 -28.34 1.08
N LEU A 233 -19.00 -28.27 -0.09
CA LEU A 233 -19.48 -29.01 -1.26
C LEU A 233 -19.24 -30.52 -1.14
N GLU A 234 -18.08 -30.97 -0.66
CA GLU A 234 -17.83 -32.40 -0.40
C GLU A 234 -18.86 -32.99 0.56
N GLU A 235 -19.03 -32.36 1.72
CA GLU A 235 -19.95 -32.83 2.75
C GLU A 235 -21.40 -32.73 2.27
N GLY A 236 -21.79 -31.64 1.62
CA GLY A 236 -23.16 -31.47 1.12
C GLY A 236 -23.57 -32.54 0.09
N PHE A 237 -22.64 -33.03 -0.74
CA PHE A 237 -22.89 -34.16 -1.64
C PHE A 237 -22.77 -35.53 -0.96
N SER A 238 -22.34 -35.61 0.30
CA SER A 238 -22.26 -36.87 1.06
C SER A 238 -23.61 -37.32 1.65
N GLY A 239 -24.65 -36.47 1.56
CA GLY A 239 -26.02 -36.84 1.93
C GLY A 239 -26.40 -36.57 3.38
N HIS A 240 -25.91 -35.47 3.94
CA HIS A 240 -26.29 -35.04 5.30
C HIS A 240 -27.80 -34.77 5.42
N PRO A 241 -28.41 -35.04 6.60
CA PRO A 241 -29.83 -34.79 6.83
C PRO A 241 -30.12 -33.29 6.97
N GLU A 242 -31.40 -32.91 6.81
CA GLU A 242 -31.84 -31.53 7.06
C GLU A 242 -31.53 -31.12 8.51
N GLY A 243 -31.03 -29.89 8.68
CA GLY A 243 -30.57 -29.36 9.96
C GLY A 243 -29.09 -29.59 10.26
N ASP A 244 -28.38 -30.41 9.48
CA ASP A 244 -26.92 -30.49 9.53
C ASP A 244 -26.26 -29.24 8.92
N MET A 245 -25.11 -28.83 9.45
CA MET A 245 -24.37 -27.65 8.99
C MET A 245 -23.90 -27.75 7.53
N TYR A 246 -23.78 -28.95 6.99
CA TYR A 246 -23.38 -29.19 5.60
C TYR A 246 -24.57 -29.52 4.69
N TYR A 247 -25.80 -29.47 5.20
CA TYR A 247 -26.98 -29.69 4.38
C TYR A 247 -27.11 -28.60 3.30
N LEU A 248 -27.15 -29.02 2.03
CA LEU A 248 -27.27 -28.16 0.84
C LEU A 248 -28.53 -28.46 0.01
N GLY A 249 -29.52 -29.17 0.54
CA GLY A 249 -30.78 -29.43 -0.17
C GLY A 249 -30.61 -30.21 -1.49
N VAL A 250 -29.54 -30.99 -1.63
CA VAL A 250 -29.24 -31.81 -2.81
C VAL A 250 -29.22 -33.29 -2.47
N ALA A 251 -29.51 -34.12 -3.46
CA ALA A 251 -29.37 -35.56 -3.32
C ALA A 251 -27.88 -35.93 -3.15
N ALA A 252 -27.63 -36.98 -2.36
CA ALA A 252 -26.29 -37.53 -2.21
C ALA A 252 -25.71 -37.94 -3.57
N ASP A 253 -24.48 -37.53 -3.83
CA ASP A 253 -23.73 -37.85 -5.02
C ASP A 253 -22.29 -38.22 -4.61
N PRO A 254 -22.03 -39.52 -4.38
CA PRO A 254 -20.72 -40.00 -3.91
C PRO A 254 -19.57 -39.64 -4.86
N GLU A 255 -19.83 -39.53 -6.16
CA GLU A 255 -18.78 -39.19 -7.12
C GLU A 255 -18.45 -37.68 -7.07
N ARG A 256 -19.45 -36.80 -6.91
CA ARG A 256 -19.19 -35.37 -6.66
C ARG A 256 -18.43 -35.16 -5.37
N ALA A 257 -18.87 -35.80 -4.27
CA ALA A 257 -18.16 -35.77 -3.00
C ALA A 257 -16.70 -36.20 -3.16
N ARG A 258 -16.45 -37.34 -3.84
CA ARG A 258 -15.09 -37.82 -4.14
C ARG A 258 -14.24 -36.79 -4.89
N ARG A 259 -14.80 -36.11 -5.90
CA ARG A 259 -14.06 -35.10 -6.69
C ARG A 259 -13.71 -33.86 -5.85
N TYR A 260 -14.62 -33.36 -5.00
CA TYR A 260 -14.30 -32.29 -4.04
C TYR A 260 -13.27 -32.71 -3.00
N SER A 261 -13.32 -33.96 -2.54
CA SER A 261 -12.30 -34.53 -1.65
C SER A 261 -10.90 -34.47 -2.28
N LYS A 262 -10.80 -34.80 -3.58
CA LYS A 262 -9.55 -34.69 -4.34
C LYS A 262 -9.07 -33.24 -4.50
N ILE A 263 -9.98 -32.29 -4.64
CA ILE A 263 -9.65 -30.87 -4.67
C ILE A 263 -9.12 -30.39 -3.31
N ARG A 264 -9.72 -30.81 -2.20
CA ARG A 264 -9.17 -30.51 -0.87
C ARG A 264 -7.81 -31.15 -0.64
N GLU A 265 -7.58 -32.36 -1.16
CA GLU A 265 -6.26 -33.01 -1.14
C GLU A 265 -5.22 -32.16 -1.89
N LEU A 266 -5.58 -31.63 -3.07
CA LEU A 266 -4.75 -30.67 -3.82
C LEU A 266 -4.44 -29.44 -2.96
N PHE A 267 -5.46 -28.80 -2.38
CA PHE A 267 -5.28 -27.61 -1.55
C PHE A 267 -4.37 -27.87 -0.37
N ARG A 268 -4.60 -28.94 0.38
CA ARG A 268 -3.79 -29.34 1.54
C ARG A 268 -2.33 -29.63 1.15
N ARG A 269 -2.11 -30.36 0.05
CA ARG A 269 -0.76 -30.74 -0.39
C ARG A 269 0.06 -29.53 -0.86
N PHE A 270 -0.62 -28.53 -1.43
CA PHE A 270 0.04 -27.38 -2.06
C PHE A 270 -0.29 -26.04 -1.42
N ASP A 271 -0.81 -26.00 -0.20
CA ASP A 271 -1.27 -24.78 0.49
C ASP A 271 -0.30 -23.59 0.37
N GLY A 272 1.00 -23.83 0.65
CA GLY A 272 2.06 -22.83 0.50
C GLY A 272 2.36 -22.36 -0.94
N ARG A 273 1.65 -22.86 -1.95
CA ARG A 273 1.70 -22.46 -3.37
C ARG A 273 0.38 -21.88 -3.87
N ASN A 274 -0.62 -21.73 -2.99
CA ASN A 274 -1.93 -21.14 -3.29
C ASN A 274 -2.61 -21.75 -4.55
N PRO A 275 -2.88 -23.07 -4.56
CA PRO A 275 -3.48 -23.76 -5.69
C PRO A 275 -4.88 -23.21 -6.00
N LYS A 276 -5.20 -23.14 -7.29
CA LYS A 276 -6.51 -22.70 -7.81
C LYS A 276 -7.09 -23.78 -8.71
N VAL A 277 -8.41 -23.78 -8.91
CA VAL A 277 -9.09 -24.74 -9.80
C VAL A 277 -9.96 -23.98 -10.81
N PRO A 278 -9.38 -23.22 -11.75
CA PRO A 278 -10.13 -22.41 -12.71
C PRO A 278 -11.05 -23.25 -13.61
N ASP A 279 -10.70 -24.52 -13.81
CA ASP A 279 -11.40 -25.53 -14.60
C ASP A 279 -12.45 -26.33 -13.79
N ILE A 280 -12.83 -25.89 -12.59
CA ILE A 280 -13.71 -26.64 -11.69
C ILE A 280 -15.01 -27.11 -12.36
N ASP A 281 -15.63 -26.32 -13.23
CA ASP A 281 -16.88 -26.70 -13.89
C ASP A 281 -16.69 -27.79 -14.98
N LYS A 282 -15.45 -28.03 -15.41
CA LYS A 282 -15.08 -29.17 -16.25
C LYS A 282 -14.77 -30.43 -15.42
N ILE A 283 -14.60 -30.28 -14.10
CA ILE A 283 -14.28 -31.37 -13.18
C ILE A 283 -15.55 -31.77 -12.41
N VAL A 284 -16.24 -30.83 -11.78
CA VAL A 284 -17.43 -31.06 -10.95
C VAL A 284 -18.48 -29.99 -11.24
N PRO A 285 -19.13 -30.01 -12.43
CA PRO A 285 -20.23 -29.08 -12.68
C PRO A 285 -21.37 -29.33 -11.67
N LEU A 286 -21.98 -28.25 -11.20
CA LEU A 286 -23.09 -28.33 -10.26
C LEU A 286 -24.33 -28.99 -10.91
N PRO A 287 -25.19 -29.67 -10.14
CA PRO A 287 -26.49 -30.13 -10.62
C PRO A 287 -27.30 -28.99 -11.27
N PRO A 288 -28.11 -29.27 -12.30
CA PRO A 288 -28.49 -30.61 -12.79
C PRO A 288 -27.52 -31.21 -13.83
N ALA A 289 -26.38 -30.59 -14.11
CA ALA A 289 -25.44 -31.09 -15.11
C ALA A 289 -24.92 -32.49 -14.75
N LYS A 290 -24.69 -33.34 -15.76
CA LYS A 290 -24.04 -34.64 -15.55
C LYS A 290 -22.53 -34.46 -15.41
N LEU A 291 -21.89 -35.33 -14.63
CA LEU A 291 -20.44 -35.29 -14.49
C LEU A 291 -19.75 -35.69 -15.81
N PRO A 292 -18.80 -34.89 -16.31
CA PRO A 292 -18.01 -35.27 -17.45
C PRO A 292 -16.96 -36.33 -17.08
N PRO A 293 -16.41 -37.05 -18.07
CA PRO A 293 -15.18 -37.81 -17.89
C PRO A 293 -14.08 -36.92 -17.31
N TRP A 294 -13.32 -37.42 -16.34
CA TRP A 294 -12.23 -36.70 -15.70
C TRP A 294 -11.08 -37.66 -15.41
N ASP A 295 -9.86 -37.26 -15.76
CA ASP A 295 -8.64 -38.06 -15.67
C ASP A 295 -8.03 -38.07 -14.26
N GLY A 296 -8.65 -37.38 -13.29
CA GLY A 296 -8.14 -37.29 -11.92
C GLY A 296 -7.07 -36.21 -11.72
N THR A 297 -6.80 -35.38 -12.72
CA THR A 297 -5.75 -34.35 -12.68
C THR A 297 -6.35 -32.94 -12.73
N PHE A 298 -5.57 -31.95 -12.29
CA PHE A 298 -5.98 -30.54 -12.26
C PHE A 298 -5.16 -29.72 -13.25
N GLN A 299 -5.80 -28.77 -13.96
CA GLN A 299 -5.09 -27.85 -14.86
C GLN A 299 -3.92 -27.15 -14.16
N TRP A 300 -4.12 -26.69 -12.93
CA TRP A 300 -3.07 -26.03 -12.14
C TRP A 300 -1.82 -26.92 -11.96
N GLN A 301 -1.99 -28.23 -11.72
CA GLN A 301 -0.85 -29.15 -11.58
C GLN A 301 -0.10 -29.31 -12.91
N LYS A 302 -0.85 -29.51 -14.00
CA LYS A 302 -0.27 -29.61 -15.36
C LYS A 302 0.54 -28.36 -15.69
N GLU A 303 0.04 -27.18 -15.35
CA GLU A 303 0.74 -25.90 -15.52
C GLU A 303 2.01 -25.81 -14.66
N GLN A 304 1.99 -26.30 -13.42
CA GLN A 304 3.20 -26.31 -12.58
C GLN A 304 4.27 -27.28 -13.10
N GLU A 305 3.86 -28.43 -13.65
CA GLU A 305 4.76 -29.44 -14.21
C GLU A 305 5.35 -29.01 -15.56
N ALA A 306 4.57 -28.29 -16.38
CA ALA A 306 4.99 -27.77 -17.68
C ALA A 306 5.71 -26.40 -17.60
N ALA A 307 5.77 -25.76 -16.43
CA ALA A 307 6.32 -24.42 -16.29
C ALA A 307 7.84 -24.41 -16.55
N GLU A 308 8.24 -23.75 -17.64
CA GLU A 308 9.65 -23.46 -17.92
C GLU A 308 10.15 -22.27 -17.07
N PRO A 309 11.41 -22.27 -16.63
CA PRO A 309 12.01 -21.12 -15.96
C PRO A 309 11.91 -19.85 -16.83
N PRO A 310 11.44 -18.71 -16.28
CA PRO A 310 11.48 -17.46 -17.01
C PRO A 310 12.94 -17.07 -17.30
N PRO A 311 13.21 -16.37 -18.42
CA PRO A 311 14.56 -15.94 -18.75
C PRO A 311 15.11 -15.03 -17.65
N LYS A 312 16.36 -15.28 -17.25
CA LYS A 312 17.07 -14.40 -16.31
C LYS A 312 17.24 -13.02 -16.94
N PRO A 313 16.85 -11.91 -16.27
CA PRO A 313 17.13 -10.57 -16.74
C PRO A 313 18.62 -10.35 -16.96
N SER A 314 19.01 -9.82 -18.13
CA SER A 314 20.41 -9.52 -18.42
C SER A 314 20.95 -8.40 -17.53
N ASP A 315 22.25 -8.43 -17.22
CA ASP A 315 22.89 -7.36 -16.44
C ASP A 315 22.78 -6.00 -17.13
N GLU A 316 22.83 -5.96 -18.47
CA GLU A 316 22.63 -4.74 -19.26
C GLU A 316 21.23 -4.12 -19.04
N LEU A 317 20.19 -4.95 -19.08
CA LEU A 317 18.82 -4.53 -18.76
C LEU A 317 18.74 -3.93 -17.35
N ILE A 318 19.27 -4.63 -16.34
CA ILE A 318 19.24 -4.16 -14.95
C ILE A 318 19.97 -2.82 -14.80
N LEU A 319 21.18 -2.71 -15.35
CA LEU A 319 21.97 -1.48 -15.29
C LEU A 319 21.27 -0.31 -15.97
N ARG A 320 20.64 -0.53 -17.14
CA ARG A 320 19.87 0.50 -17.84
C ARG A 320 18.67 0.96 -17.00
N LEU A 321 17.88 0.02 -16.48
CA LEU A 321 16.69 0.35 -15.71
C LEU A 321 17.03 1.10 -14.42
N CYS A 322 18.05 0.64 -13.70
CA CYS A 322 18.53 1.27 -12.47
C CYS A 322 19.07 2.67 -12.72
N LYS A 323 19.87 2.87 -13.79
CA LYS A 323 20.40 4.19 -14.16
C LYS A 323 19.27 5.19 -14.43
N ALA A 324 18.22 4.78 -15.15
CA ALA A 324 17.11 5.68 -15.49
C ALA A 324 16.22 6.05 -14.29
N LYS A 325 16.21 5.23 -13.22
CA LYS A 325 15.47 5.50 -11.97
C LYS A 325 16.35 5.91 -10.79
N ASN A 326 17.65 6.12 -11.02
CA ASN A 326 18.64 6.41 -9.99
C ASN A 326 18.63 5.39 -8.83
N LEU A 327 18.65 4.11 -9.16
CA LEU A 327 18.65 2.99 -8.21
C LEU A 327 20.02 2.32 -8.17
N ASP A 328 20.38 1.76 -7.01
CA ASP A 328 21.55 0.90 -6.85
C ASP A 328 21.28 -0.44 -7.54
N PRO A 329 22.08 -0.84 -8.56
CA PRO A 329 21.88 -2.10 -9.25
C PRO A 329 21.97 -3.33 -8.36
N ALA A 330 22.67 -3.32 -7.23
CA ALA A 330 22.82 -4.47 -6.35
C ALA A 330 21.61 -4.70 -5.45
N THR A 331 20.99 -3.62 -4.96
CA THR A 331 19.92 -3.67 -3.95
C THR A 331 18.56 -3.26 -4.49
N GLY A 332 18.51 -2.55 -5.61
CA GLY A 332 17.32 -1.89 -6.15
C GLY A 332 16.88 -0.65 -5.36
N LEU A 333 17.60 -0.27 -4.30
CA LEU A 333 17.25 0.88 -3.47
C LEU A 333 17.56 2.20 -4.19
N PRO A 334 16.79 3.26 -3.94
CA PRO A 334 17.13 4.60 -4.42
C PRO A 334 18.51 5.04 -3.94
N ILE A 335 19.33 5.55 -4.87
CA ILE A 335 20.63 6.13 -4.53
C ILE A 335 20.36 7.50 -3.89
N PRO A 336 20.75 7.73 -2.63
CA PRO A 336 20.53 9.02 -1.99
C PRO A 336 21.27 10.12 -2.75
N PRO A 337 20.69 11.33 -2.83
CA PRO A 337 21.42 12.45 -3.42
C PRO A 337 22.73 12.69 -2.64
N PRO A 338 23.78 13.19 -3.30
CA PRO A 338 25.01 13.54 -2.61
C PRO A 338 24.71 14.52 -1.46
N PRO A 339 25.39 14.39 -0.31
CA PRO A 339 25.14 15.25 0.83
C PRO A 339 25.36 16.71 0.45
N LYS A 340 24.45 17.59 0.90
CA LYS A 340 24.59 19.05 0.73
C LYS A 340 25.87 19.51 1.45
N ALA A 341 26.54 20.51 0.89
CA ALA A 341 27.70 21.12 1.54
C ALA A 341 27.32 21.64 2.94
N ALA A 342 28.18 21.47 3.95
CA ALA A 342 27.86 21.90 5.29
C ALA A 342 27.71 23.43 5.38
N LEU A 343 26.83 23.92 6.26
CA LEU A 343 26.82 25.35 6.59
C LEU A 343 28.21 25.75 7.10
N GLY A 344 28.73 26.84 6.54
CA GLY A 344 30.10 27.30 6.77
C GLY A 344 31.13 26.83 5.75
N THR A 345 30.77 26.00 4.76
CA THR A 345 31.60 25.72 3.59
C THR A 345 32.03 27.04 2.94
N GLN A 346 33.30 27.11 2.54
CA GLN A 346 33.90 28.31 1.96
C GLN A 346 34.17 28.10 0.47
N ALA A 347 33.95 29.15 -0.32
CA ALA A 347 34.28 29.19 -1.73
C ALA A 347 34.90 30.56 -2.06
N ASN A 348 36.01 30.55 -2.81
CA ASN A 348 36.70 31.78 -3.18
C ASN A 348 36.12 32.37 -4.45
N THR A 349 36.20 33.70 -4.59
CA THR A 349 35.92 34.38 -5.87
C THR A 349 36.60 33.68 -7.05
N GLY A 350 35.86 33.46 -8.14
CA GLY A 350 36.32 32.78 -9.35
C GLY A 350 36.16 31.25 -9.35
N THR A 351 35.80 30.63 -8.22
CA THR A 351 35.50 29.19 -8.15
C THR A 351 34.01 28.92 -8.41
N PRO A 352 33.62 27.74 -8.94
CA PRO A 352 32.22 27.36 -9.04
C PRO A 352 31.61 27.12 -7.65
N CYS A 353 30.40 27.61 -7.44
CA CYS A 353 29.65 27.49 -6.20
C CYS A 353 29.40 26.02 -5.87
N PRO A 354 29.85 25.52 -4.70
CA PRO A 354 29.75 24.10 -4.40
C PRO A 354 28.33 23.64 -4.05
N GLU A 355 27.44 24.56 -3.65
CA GLU A 355 26.07 24.24 -3.23
C GLU A 355 25.14 25.46 -3.36
N SER A 356 23.93 25.24 -3.85
CA SER A 356 22.93 26.31 -3.96
C SER A 356 22.52 26.79 -2.57
N GLY A 357 22.46 28.10 -2.39
CA GLY A 357 22.08 28.68 -1.11
C GLY A 357 22.38 30.16 -0.97
N THR A 358 22.23 30.66 0.25
CA THR A 358 22.65 32.01 0.64
C THR A 358 24.07 31.94 1.18
N TRP A 359 24.94 32.77 0.62
CA TRP A 359 26.33 32.89 0.96
C TRP A 359 26.63 34.29 1.48
N ARG A 360 27.53 34.38 2.47
CA ARG A 360 28.00 35.64 3.04
C ARG A 360 29.47 35.81 2.75
N ALA A 361 29.85 36.95 2.19
CA ALA A 361 31.25 37.30 2.00
C ALA A 361 31.92 37.50 3.36
N THR A 362 33.09 36.91 3.53
CA THR A 362 33.94 37.06 4.71
C THR A 362 35.20 37.81 4.32
N ARG A 363 35.45 38.96 4.96
CA ARG A 363 36.71 39.72 4.85
C ARG A 363 36.98 40.45 6.17
N PHE A 364 38.25 40.76 6.42
CA PHE A 364 38.77 41.56 7.52
C PHE A 364 37.85 42.73 7.92
N SER A 365 37.34 42.63 9.15
CA SER A 365 36.90 43.61 10.16
C SER A 365 36.05 44.84 9.81
N PHE A 366 35.99 45.32 8.57
CA PHE A 366 35.45 46.65 8.25
C PHE A 366 34.50 46.72 7.04
N LEU A 367 34.28 45.60 6.33
CA LEU A 367 33.35 45.54 5.21
C LEU A 367 32.03 44.90 5.66
N GLN A 368 30.91 45.58 5.36
CA GLN A 368 29.56 45.10 5.62
C GLN A 368 29.34 43.68 5.08
N ASP A 369 28.54 42.91 5.81
CA ASP A 369 28.11 41.53 5.50
C ASP A 369 27.39 41.45 4.15
N ALA A 370 28.14 41.44 3.05
CA ALA A 370 27.56 41.24 1.73
C ALA A 370 27.03 39.80 1.65
N THR A 371 25.73 39.66 1.44
CA THR A 371 25.07 38.37 1.21
C THR A 371 24.62 38.26 -0.23
N GLY A 372 24.75 37.06 -0.80
CA GLY A 372 24.32 36.74 -2.14
C GLY A 372 23.68 35.36 -2.17
N HIS A 373 22.70 35.17 -3.04
CA HIS A 373 22.15 33.86 -3.34
C HIS A 373 22.80 33.34 -4.61
N PHE A 374 23.35 32.13 -4.56
CA PHE A 374 24.07 31.51 -5.68
C PHE A 374 23.56 30.09 -5.90
N ARG A 375 23.49 29.68 -7.16
CA ARG A 375 23.16 28.29 -7.55
C ARG A 375 24.44 27.48 -7.69
N LYS A 376 24.36 26.19 -7.37
CA LYS A 376 25.45 25.23 -7.54
C LYS A 376 26.00 25.28 -8.97
N GLY A 377 27.31 25.45 -9.10
CA GLY A 377 28.02 25.61 -10.37
C GLY A 377 28.22 27.06 -10.83
N GLU A 378 27.50 28.05 -10.30
CA GLU A 378 27.72 29.46 -10.64
C GLU A 378 29.09 29.96 -10.16
N THR A 379 29.75 30.82 -10.94
CA THR A 379 31.04 31.38 -10.53
C THR A 379 30.87 32.37 -9.38
N MET A 380 31.57 32.15 -8.27
CA MET A 380 31.52 33.04 -7.11
C MET A 380 32.07 34.43 -7.47
N PRO A 381 31.31 35.52 -7.28
CA PRO A 381 31.71 36.84 -7.75
C PRO A 381 32.76 37.51 -6.84
N ALA A 382 33.44 38.51 -7.39
CA ALA A 382 34.16 39.50 -6.59
C ALA A 382 33.17 40.49 -5.99
N LEU A 383 33.54 41.15 -4.89
CA LEU A 383 32.77 42.30 -4.40
C LEU A 383 33.30 43.58 -5.02
N TYR A 384 32.40 44.37 -5.60
CA TYR A 384 32.67 45.72 -6.07
C TYR A 384 32.55 46.68 -4.88
N VAL A 385 33.68 47.11 -4.31
CA VAL A 385 33.70 47.92 -3.09
C VAL A 385 34.40 49.26 -3.32
N PRO A 386 34.02 50.32 -2.58
CA PRO A 386 34.70 51.60 -2.67
C PRO A 386 36.19 51.49 -2.29
N ASN A 387 37.05 52.09 -3.11
CA ASN A 387 38.49 52.22 -2.88
C ASN A 387 38.82 53.66 -2.45
N ARG A 388 38.57 53.97 -1.18
CA ARG A 388 38.73 55.32 -0.63
C ARG A 388 40.18 55.79 -0.68
N ARG A 389 40.38 57.06 -1.00
CA ARG A 389 41.70 57.71 -0.96
C ARG A 389 42.10 58.00 0.49
N ILE A 390 43.39 58.26 0.72
CA ILE A 390 43.93 58.55 2.06
C ILE A 390 43.28 59.79 2.69
N PHE A 391 42.85 60.75 1.86
CA PHE A 391 42.12 61.94 2.30
C PHE A 391 40.71 61.93 1.73
N ASP A 392 39.70 61.88 2.59
CA ASP A 392 38.29 61.76 2.19
C ASP A 392 37.84 62.90 1.25
N TRP A 393 38.35 64.13 1.44
CA TRP A 393 38.00 65.28 0.59
C TRP A 393 38.35 65.08 -0.89
N LEU A 394 39.33 64.23 -1.19
CA LEU A 394 39.67 63.89 -2.58
C LEU A 394 38.60 63.01 -3.23
N ASP A 395 37.92 62.16 -2.46
CA ASP A 395 36.81 61.35 -2.95
C ASP A 395 35.55 62.20 -3.17
N ASP A 396 35.34 63.24 -2.34
CA ASP A 396 34.24 64.21 -2.53
C ASP A 396 34.43 65.06 -3.79
N PHE A 397 35.68 65.43 -4.12
CA PHE A 397 36.00 66.25 -5.29
C PHE A 397 36.17 65.45 -6.59
N LEU A 398 36.79 64.26 -6.55
CA LEU A 398 37.11 63.45 -7.74
C LEU A 398 36.19 62.25 -7.94
N GLY A 399 35.20 62.08 -7.06
CA GLY A 399 34.32 60.90 -7.03
C GLY A 399 34.98 59.68 -6.40
N LEU A 400 34.14 58.81 -5.83
CA LEU A 400 34.54 57.52 -5.26
C LEU A 400 35.06 56.59 -6.36
N ARG A 401 36.21 55.99 -6.10
CA ARG A 401 36.72 54.89 -6.90
C ARG A 401 36.16 53.59 -6.38
N TYR A 402 36.09 52.59 -7.24
CA TYR A 402 35.71 51.24 -6.86
C TYR A 402 36.76 50.27 -7.35
N GLN A 403 36.82 49.12 -6.70
CA GLN A 403 37.70 48.03 -7.08
C GLN A 403 36.98 46.70 -6.84
N ASP A 404 37.25 45.74 -7.72
CA ASP A 404 36.86 44.36 -7.50
C ASP A 404 37.81 43.73 -6.49
N VAL A 405 37.23 43.15 -5.44
CA VAL A 405 37.99 42.48 -4.40
C VAL A 405 37.57 41.02 -4.36
N ALA A 406 38.57 40.15 -4.49
CA ALA A 406 38.42 38.74 -4.18
C ALA A 406 38.06 38.56 -2.69
N VAL A 407 36.99 37.83 -2.44
CA VAL A 407 36.51 37.50 -1.11
C VAL A 407 36.35 35.98 -0.97
N THR A 408 36.35 35.53 0.27
CA THR A 408 35.92 34.17 0.60
C THR A 408 34.47 34.22 0.99
N TRP A 409 33.63 33.53 0.25
CA TRP A 409 32.22 33.38 0.55
C TRP A 409 32.01 32.19 1.48
N LYS A 410 31.11 32.33 2.45
CA LYS A 410 30.75 31.30 3.42
C LYS A 410 29.26 30.97 3.29
N LEU A 411 28.92 29.69 3.12
CA LEU A 411 27.52 29.25 3.06
C LEU A 411 26.85 29.47 4.42
N VAL A 412 25.72 30.18 4.45
CA VAL A 412 24.98 30.50 5.68
C VAL A 412 23.57 29.93 5.73
N ALA A 413 22.98 29.62 4.57
CA ALA A 413 21.70 28.92 4.49
C ALA A 413 21.59 28.14 3.17
N HIS A 414 20.91 27.01 3.21
CA HIS A 414 20.47 26.29 2.01
C HIS A 414 19.21 26.95 1.42
N ASP A 415 18.93 26.65 0.16
CA ASP A 415 17.63 26.97 -0.41
C ASP A 415 16.52 26.24 0.33
N LYS A 416 15.39 26.93 0.50
CA LYS A 416 14.17 26.28 0.99
C LYS A 416 13.73 25.28 -0.07
N GLU A 417 13.62 24.02 0.32
CA GLU A 417 13.00 22.99 -0.52
C GLU A 417 11.54 23.42 -0.77
N THR A 418 11.20 23.63 -2.04
CA THR A 418 9.83 23.91 -2.51
C THR A 418 9.07 22.62 -2.75
#